data_AF-A0A1S3BT19-F1
#
_entry.id   AF-A0A1S3BT19-F1
#
_cell.length_a   1.000
_cell.length_b   1.000
_cell.length_c   1.000
_cell.angle_alpha   90.00
_cell.angle_beta   90.00
_cell.angle_gamma   90.00
#
_symmetry.space_group_name_H-M   'P 1'
#
loop_
_entity.id
_entity.type
_entity.pdbx_description
1 polymer ?
#
loop_
_entity_poly.entity_id
_entity_poly.type
_entity_poly.pdbx_seq_one_letter_code
_entity_poly.pdbx_strand_id
1 'polypeptide(L)'
;MDENTGMPERSVEFKYDFTGGGSSGVGGSTGGSSEEAGNGVGGVVKEQDRLLPIANVGRIMKQILPPNAKISKEAKETMQECVSEFISFVTGEASDKCHKEKRKTVNGDDICCALATLGFDDYAEPLRRYLVRYRDMEGERAQQNKGCCNNNNNNNNNNNG
;
A
#
# COMPACT_ATOMS: atom_id res chain seq x y z
N MET A 1 -15.75 4.15 -36.94
CA MET A 1 -14.78 4.93 -36.14
C MET A 1 -15.39 4.98 -34.77
N ASP A 2 -15.02 4.01 -33.95
CA ASP A 2 -15.62 3.78 -32.65
C ASP A 2 -14.42 3.60 -31.73
N GLU A 3 -13.83 4.74 -31.36
CA GLU A 3 -12.76 4.83 -30.37
C GLU A 3 -13.35 4.55 -29.00
N ASN A 4 -13.36 3.27 -28.64
CA ASN A 4 -13.45 2.83 -27.27
C ASN A 4 -12.07 3.04 -26.60
N THR A 5 -11.77 4.28 -26.21
CA THR A 5 -10.60 4.59 -25.38
C THR A 5 -10.94 4.25 -23.92
N GLY A 6 -10.90 2.94 -23.64
CA GLY A 6 -10.81 2.42 -22.29
C GLY A 6 -9.61 3.05 -21.60
N MET A 7 -9.87 3.70 -20.46
CA MET A 7 -8.83 4.19 -19.56
C MET A 7 -7.86 3.04 -19.26
N PRO A 8 -6.53 3.21 -19.40
CA PRO A 8 -5.60 2.19 -19.00
C PRO A 8 -5.65 2.04 -17.48
N GLU A 9 -6.19 0.92 -16.99
CA GLU A 9 -5.90 0.44 -15.64
C GLU A 9 -4.39 0.27 -15.54
N ARG A 10 -3.70 1.26 -14.97
CA ARG A 10 -2.41 1.00 -14.34
C ARG A 10 -2.71 0.14 -13.11
N SER A 11 -2.75 -1.17 -13.32
CA SER A 11 -2.41 -2.11 -12.27
C SER A 11 -1.06 -1.69 -11.72
N VAL A 12 -1.07 -1.01 -10.57
CA VAL A 12 0.12 -0.87 -9.73
C VAL A 12 0.45 -2.26 -9.23
N GLU A 13 1.17 -3.01 -10.07
CA GLU A 13 1.73 -4.28 -9.67
C GLU A 13 2.82 -3.95 -8.64
N PHE A 14 2.46 -4.02 -7.35
CA PHE A 14 3.43 -4.08 -6.26
C PHE A 14 4.16 -5.42 -6.38
N LYS A 15 5.00 -5.54 -7.41
CA LYS A 15 6.00 -6.60 -7.53
C LYS A 15 7.12 -6.24 -6.57
N TYR A 16 6.97 -6.65 -5.32
CA TYR A 16 8.10 -6.81 -4.44
C TYR A 16 8.72 -8.17 -4.75
N ASP A 17 9.90 -8.18 -5.38
CA ASP A 17 10.66 -9.41 -5.54
C ASP A 17 11.25 -9.80 -4.17
N PHE A 18 10.59 -10.73 -3.48
CA PHE A 18 11.13 -11.38 -2.29
C PHE A 18 12.16 -12.45 -2.72
N THR A 19 13.28 -12.01 -3.29
CA THR A 19 14.41 -12.89 -3.56
C THR A 19 15.69 -12.31 -2.95
N GLY A 20 16.08 -12.89 -1.81
CA GLY A 20 17.46 -12.83 -1.33
C GLY A 20 17.63 -12.41 0.13
N GLY A 21 17.90 -13.39 1.00
CA GLY A 21 18.52 -13.13 2.30
C GLY A 21 18.32 -14.20 3.37
N GLY A 22 18.89 -15.40 3.20
CA GLY A 22 18.88 -16.43 4.27
C GLY A 22 19.55 -17.75 3.92
N SER A 23 20.89 -17.78 3.94
CA SER A 23 21.77 -18.97 4.04
C SER A 23 21.49 -19.70 5.37
N SER A 24 21.58 -21.02 5.60
CA SER A 24 22.40 -22.10 5.05
C SER A 24 21.75 -23.46 5.43
N GLY A 25 21.78 -24.47 4.57
CA GLY A 25 21.36 -25.84 4.90
C GLY A 25 21.86 -26.84 3.86
N VAL A 26 22.81 -27.68 4.28
CA VAL A 26 23.63 -28.61 3.48
C VAL A 26 22.81 -29.71 2.79
N GLY A 27 23.09 -29.99 1.50
CA GLY A 27 22.75 -31.28 0.88
C GLY A 27 22.87 -31.36 -0.66
N GLY A 28 23.74 -32.26 -1.15
CA GLY A 28 23.43 -33.19 -2.24
C GLY A 28 23.74 -32.82 -3.71
N SER A 29 24.61 -33.63 -4.33
CA SER A 29 25.05 -33.68 -5.74
C SER A 29 23.96 -33.76 -6.83
N THR A 30 24.24 -33.23 -8.04
CA THR A 30 24.42 -33.92 -9.35
C THR A 30 24.18 -32.94 -10.53
N GLY A 31 24.89 -33.13 -11.65
CA GLY A 31 25.12 -32.10 -12.69
C GLY A 31 24.15 -32.01 -13.87
N GLY A 32 24.56 -31.26 -14.90
CA GLY A 32 23.90 -31.18 -16.21
C GLY A 32 23.99 -29.79 -16.87
N SER A 33 24.40 -29.75 -18.14
CA SER A 33 24.81 -28.59 -18.94
C SER A 33 23.67 -27.84 -19.67
N SER A 34 24.01 -26.62 -20.13
CA SER A 34 23.60 -25.95 -21.39
C SER A 34 22.46 -24.90 -21.38
N GLU A 35 22.90 -23.67 -21.72
CA GLU A 35 22.40 -22.74 -22.75
C GLU A 35 21.16 -21.83 -22.58
N GLU A 36 21.46 -20.55 -22.88
CA GLU A 36 20.68 -19.45 -23.49
C GLU A 36 19.72 -18.53 -22.72
N ALA A 37 20.12 -17.24 -22.79
CA ALA A 37 19.36 -16.03 -23.14
C ALA A 37 18.17 -15.58 -22.27
N GLY A 38 18.33 -14.40 -21.67
CA GLY A 38 17.22 -13.65 -21.06
C GLY A 38 17.67 -12.31 -20.48
N ASN A 39 18.05 -11.38 -21.34
CA ASN A 39 18.23 -9.98 -20.98
C ASN A 39 16.89 -9.39 -20.52
N GLY A 40 16.78 -9.10 -19.23
CA GLY A 40 15.69 -8.33 -18.64
C GLY A 40 16.26 -7.56 -17.47
N VAL A 41 16.67 -6.32 -17.72
CA VAL A 41 17.17 -5.36 -16.74
C VAL A 41 16.11 -5.16 -15.66
N GLY A 42 16.13 -6.01 -14.64
CA GLY A 42 15.54 -5.73 -13.34
C GLY A 42 16.36 -4.59 -12.77
N GLY A 43 15.92 -3.36 -13.04
CA GLY A 43 16.56 -2.16 -12.53
C GLY A 43 16.79 -2.35 -11.05
N VAL A 44 18.06 -2.35 -10.64
CA VAL A 44 18.45 -2.28 -9.25
C VAL A 44 17.86 -0.95 -8.76
N VAL A 45 16.63 -0.99 -8.27
CA VAL A 45 16.00 0.12 -7.57
C VAL A 45 17.00 0.42 -6.47
N LYS A 46 17.64 1.59 -6.53
CA LYS A 46 18.69 1.92 -5.58
C LYS A 46 18.04 1.82 -4.20
N GLU A 47 18.73 1.20 -3.26
CA GLU A 47 18.21 1.01 -1.91
C GLU A 47 17.69 2.32 -1.32
N GLN A 48 18.34 3.44 -1.65
CA GLN A 48 17.90 4.79 -1.28
C GLN A 48 16.53 5.22 -1.83
N ASP A 49 16.10 4.72 -2.98
CA ASP A 49 14.77 5.01 -3.54
C ASP A 49 13.64 4.36 -2.71
N ARG A 50 13.98 3.36 -1.87
CA ARG A 50 13.03 2.66 -0.99
C ARG A 50 12.98 3.26 0.42
N LEU A 51 13.88 4.17 0.75
CA LEU A 51 13.97 4.79 2.06
C LEU A 51 13.07 6.03 2.14
N LEU A 52 12.37 6.19 3.27
CA LEU A 52 11.64 7.42 3.55
C LEU A 52 12.63 8.57 3.79
N PRO A 53 12.29 9.83 3.48
CA PRO A 53 13.19 10.96 3.76
C PRO A 53 13.58 11.01 5.24
N ILE A 54 14.89 11.02 5.52
CA ILE A 54 15.46 10.98 6.88
C ILE A 54 14.91 12.10 7.79
N ALA A 55 14.60 13.25 7.20
CA ALA A 55 14.01 14.39 7.91
C ALA A 55 12.61 14.09 8.46
N ASN A 56 11.80 13.33 7.71
CA ASN A 56 10.45 12.96 8.14
C ASN A 56 10.52 11.93 9.28
N VAL A 57 11.40 10.93 9.17
CA VAL A 57 11.67 9.94 10.24
C VAL A 57 12.13 10.66 11.51
N GLY A 58 13.15 11.53 11.41
CA GLY A 58 13.66 12.29 12.54
C GLY A 58 12.63 13.19 13.21
N ARG A 59 11.71 13.79 12.43
CA ARG A 59 10.61 14.61 12.97
C ARG A 59 9.64 13.79 13.80
N ILE A 60 9.25 12.60 13.32
CA ILE A 60 8.31 11.71 14.04
C ILE A 60 8.96 11.16 15.31
N MET A 61 10.19 10.67 15.22
CA MET A 61 10.93 10.19 16.40
C MET A 61 10.99 11.24 17.51
N LYS A 62 11.09 12.53 17.14
CA LYS A 62 11.17 13.65 18.10
C LYS A 62 9.85 13.95 18.81
N GLN A 63 8.70 13.60 18.22
CA GLN A 63 7.37 13.93 18.77
C GLN A 63 7.11 13.27 20.13
N ILE A 64 7.69 12.10 20.36
CA ILE A 64 7.56 11.35 21.62
C ILE A 64 8.67 11.66 22.62
N LEU A 65 9.61 12.54 22.27
CA LEU A 65 10.75 12.89 23.11
C LEU A 65 10.60 14.30 23.70
N PRO A 66 11.22 14.57 24.86
CA PRO A 66 11.28 15.93 25.40
C PRO A 66 11.88 16.94 24.41
N PRO A 67 11.49 18.23 24.50
CA PRO A 67 11.90 19.27 23.54
C PRO A 67 13.42 19.31 23.29
N ASN A 68 14.22 19.21 24.36
CA ASN A 68 15.68 19.34 24.30
C ASN A 68 16.43 18.04 23.98
N ALA A 69 15.73 16.90 23.83
CA ALA A 69 16.37 15.63 23.52
C ALA A 69 17.11 15.68 22.17
N LYS A 70 18.24 15.00 22.01
CA LYS A 70 18.93 14.87 20.73
C LYS A 70 18.80 13.44 20.24
N ILE A 71 18.68 13.28 18.92
CA ILE A 71 18.67 11.97 18.25
C ILE A 71 19.94 11.93 17.40
N SER A 72 20.77 10.93 17.59
CA SER A 72 22.00 10.74 16.80
C SER A 72 21.69 10.51 15.33
N LYS A 73 22.71 10.62 14.48
CA LYS A 73 22.56 10.35 13.05
C LYS A 73 22.24 8.86 12.83
N GLU A 74 23.00 8.01 13.49
CA GLU A 74 22.92 6.55 13.40
C GLU A 74 21.54 6.05 13.82
N ALA A 75 20.96 6.60 14.90
CA ALA A 75 19.61 6.22 15.33
C ALA A 75 18.54 6.58 14.31
N LYS A 76 18.70 7.67 13.55
CA LYS A 76 17.76 8.04 12.48
C LYS A 76 17.90 7.09 11.29
N GLU A 77 19.12 6.72 10.93
CA GLU A 77 19.41 5.78 9.83
C GLU A 77 18.86 4.39 10.16
N THR A 78 19.10 3.87 11.37
CA THR A 78 18.51 2.59 11.81
C THR A 78 16.98 2.64 11.77
N MET A 79 16.35 3.69 12.27
CA MET A 79 14.89 3.81 12.21
C MET A 79 14.36 3.95 10.78
N GLN A 80 15.12 4.57 9.88
CA GLN A 80 14.78 4.69 8.47
C GLN A 80 14.77 3.32 7.77
N GLU A 81 15.75 2.46 8.08
CA GLU A 81 15.78 1.08 7.60
C GLU A 81 14.62 0.26 8.20
N CYS A 82 14.42 0.34 9.52
CA CYS A 82 13.35 -0.40 10.21
C CYS A 82 11.95 -0.04 9.68
N VAL A 83 11.67 1.24 9.41
CA VAL A 83 10.35 1.65 8.91
C VAL A 83 10.12 1.21 7.47
N SER A 84 11.16 1.22 6.63
CA SER A 84 11.08 0.70 5.26
C SER A 84 10.86 -0.81 5.25
N GLU A 85 11.53 -1.55 6.13
CA GLU A 85 11.29 -2.98 6.33
C GLU A 85 9.88 -3.23 6.88
N PHE A 86 9.42 -2.44 7.86
CA PHE A 86 8.07 -2.56 8.41
C PHE A 86 6.98 -2.41 7.33
N ILE A 87 7.12 -1.43 6.42
CA ILE A 87 6.20 -1.28 5.30
C ILE A 87 6.22 -2.54 4.43
N SER A 88 7.41 -3.06 4.11
CA SER A 88 7.56 -4.27 3.29
C SER A 88 6.96 -5.50 3.99
N PHE A 89 7.14 -5.61 5.30
CA PHE A 89 6.64 -6.71 6.11
C PHE A 89 5.11 -6.74 6.18
N VAL A 90 4.49 -5.61 6.54
CA VAL A 90 3.02 -5.51 6.62
C VAL A 90 2.37 -5.68 5.25
N THR A 91 2.94 -5.06 4.21
CA THR A 91 2.40 -5.19 2.85
C THR A 91 2.57 -6.59 2.27
N GLY A 92 3.66 -7.30 2.62
CA GLY A 92 3.85 -8.71 2.30
C GLY A 92 2.75 -9.59 2.90
N GLU A 93 2.50 -9.49 4.21
CA GLU A 93 1.45 -10.27 4.89
C GLU A 93 0.05 -9.97 4.33
N ALA A 94 -0.25 -8.69 4.07
CA ALA A 94 -1.53 -8.29 3.47
C ALA A 94 -1.70 -8.81 2.04
N SER A 95 -0.62 -8.79 1.26
CA SER A 95 -0.61 -9.31 -0.10
C SER A 95 -0.81 -10.83 -0.11
N ASP A 96 -0.17 -11.57 0.80
CA ASP A 96 -0.38 -13.01 0.93
C ASP A 96 -1.84 -13.35 1.23
N LYS A 97 -2.49 -12.59 2.12
CA LYS A 97 -3.92 -12.73 2.40
C LYS A 97 -4.77 -12.44 1.15
N CYS A 98 -4.49 -11.34 0.45
CA CYS A 98 -5.18 -10.96 -0.78
C CYS A 98 -5.09 -12.06 -1.85
N HIS A 99 -3.90 -12.62 -2.06
CA HIS A 99 -3.67 -13.69 -3.03
C HIS A 99 -4.35 -15.01 -2.63
N LYS A 100 -4.35 -15.37 -1.34
CA LYS A 100 -5.11 -16.52 -0.81
C LYS A 100 -6.61 -16.41 -1.11
N GLU A 101 -7.14 -15.19 -1.12
CA GLU A 101 -8.54 -14.89 -1.48
C GLU A 101 -8.76 -14.71 -3.00
N LYS A 102 -7.78 -15.05 -3.84
CA LYS A 102 -7.82 -14.92 -5.31
C LYS A 102 -8.06 -13.49 -5.82
N ARG A 103 -7.69 -12.49 -5.02
CA ARG A 103 -7.75 -11.08 -5.41
C ARG A 103 -6.38 -10.61 -5.91
N LYS A 104 -6.38 -9.70 -6.88
CA LYS A 104 -5.17 -9.07 -7.45
C LYS A 104 -4.85 -7.71 -6.83
N THR A 105 -5.77 -7.17 -6.04
CA THR A 105 -5.68 -5.82 -5.46
C THR A 105 -5.81 -5.92 -3.95
N VAL A 106 -4.76 -5.47 -3.26
CA VAL A 106 -4.74 -5.34 -1.81
C VAL A 106 -5.67 -4.20 -1.41
N ASN A 107 -6.59 -4.48 -0.49
CA ASN A 107 -7.56 -3.51 0.01
C ASN A 107 -7.23 -3.10 1.46
N GLY A 108 -7.89 -2.05 1.97
CA GLY A 108 -7.69 -1.60 3.35
C GLY A 108 -8.02 -2.66 4.41
N ASP A 109 -8.97 -3.55 4.12
CA ASP A 109 -9.34 -4.67 4.99
C ASP A 109 -8.19 -5.69 5.14
N ASP A 110 -7.36 -5.87 4.09
CA ASP A 110 -6.18 -6.75 4.14
C ASP A 110 -5.11 -6.21 5.06
N ILE A 111 -4.86 -4.90 5.00
CA ILE A 111 -3.91 -4.21 5.88
C ILE A 111 -4.35 -4.31 7.34
N CYS A 112 -5.64 -4.10 7.62
CA CYS A 112 -6.18 -4.22 8.98
C CYS A 112 -6.04 -5.65 9.51
N CYS A 113 -6.23 -6.66 8.66
CA CYS A 113 -6.04 -8.05 9.05
C CYS A 113 -4.57 -8.39 9.26
N ALA A 114 -3.68 -7.95 8.37
CA ALA A 114 -2.25 -8.18 8.47
C ALA A 114 -1.70 -7.62 9.80
N LEU A 115 -2.06 -6.40 10.16
CA LEU A 115 -1.65 -5.80 11.43
C LEU A 115 -2.11 -6.63 12.65
N ALA A 116 -3.35 -7.14 12.64
CA ALA A 116 -3.84 -8.01 13.71
C ALA A 116 -3.08 -9.35 13.76
N THR A 117 -2.86 -10.00 12.61
CA THR A 117 -2.10 -11.25 12.52
C THR A 117 -0.66 -11.10 13.02
N LEU A 118 -0.05 -9.95 12.76
CA LEU A 118 1.32 -9.62 13.16
C LEU A 118 1.43 -9.18 14.64
N GLY A 119 0.31 -9.11 15.38
CA GLY A 119 0.29 -8.73 16.80
C GLY A 119 0.28 -7.21 17.05
N PHE A 120 -0.06 -6.40 16.04
CA PHE A 120 -0.22 -4.95 16.15
C PHE A 120 -1.69 -4.56 16.40
N ASP A 121 -2.38 -5.25 17.30
CA ASP A 121 -3.81 -5.08 17.56
C ASP A 121 -4.18 -3.65 17.98
N ASP A 122 -3.32 -3.01 18.78
CA ASP A 122 -3.45 -1.61 19.21
C ASP A 122 -3.49 -0.61 18.04
N TYR A 123 -2.97 -1.00 16.88
CA TYR A 123 -3.03 -0.22 15.64
C TYR A 123 -4.14 -0.69 14.69
N ALA A 124 -4.40 -2.00 14.64
CA ALA A 124 -5.41 -2.59 13.77
C ALA A 124 -6.82 -2.07 14.07
N GLU A 125 -7.17 -1.94 15.35
CA GLU A 125 -8.52 -1.52 15.77
C GLU A 125 -8.81 -0.04 15.44
N PRO A 126 -7.94 0.94 15.76
CA PRO A 126 -8.09 2.31 15.29
C PRO A 126 -8.11 2.43 13.76
N LEU A 127 -7.27 1.68 13.05
CA LEU A 127 -7.22 1.73 11.59
C LEU A 127 -8.52 1.24 10.95
N ARG A 128 -9.14 0.20 11.51
CA ARG A 128 -10.44 -0.30 11.05
C ARG A 128 -11.55 0.74 11.22
N ARG A 129 -11.59 1.43 12.37
CA ARG A 129 -12.53 2.55 12.59
C ARG A 129 -12.31 3.66 11.57
N TYR A 130 -11.05 4.00 11.30
CA TYR A 130 -10.73 4.99 10.27
C TYR A 130 -11.20 4.56 8.88
N LEU A 131 -10.98 3.29 8.50
CA LEU A 131 -11.40 2.76 7.19
C LEU A 131 -12.92 2.86 6.98
N VAL A 132 -13.71 2.58 8.02
CA VAL A 132 -15.18 2.74 7.97
C VAL A 132 -15.54 4.21 7.71
N ARG A 133 -14.98 5.12 8.51
CA ARG A 133 -15.22 6.57 8.37
C ARG A 133 -14.81 7.09 6.99
N TYR A 134 -13.70 6.60 6.45
CA TYR A 134 -13.22 6.96 5.13
C TYR A 134 -14.21 6.54 4.03
N ARG A 135 -14.75 5.32 4.11
CA ARG A 135 -15.76 4.81 3.17
C ARG A 135 -17.07 5.60 3.23
N ASP A 136 -17.52 5.99 4.42
CA ASP A 136 -18.73 6.81 4.58
C ASP A 136 -18.55 8.18 3.90
N MET A 137 -17.43 8.86 4.17
CA MET A 137 -17.13 10.18 3.59
C MET A 137 -16.96 10.14 2.06
N GLU A 138 -16.32 9.11 1.52
CA GLU A 138 -16.21 8.92 0.07
C GLU A 138 -17.58 8.61 -0.57
N GLY A 139 -18.43 7.86 0.12
CA GLY A 139 -19.81 7.59 -0.29
C GLY A 139 -20.66 8.87 -0.36
N GLU A 140 -20.55 9.74 0.65
CA GLU A 140 -21.23 11.04 0.69
C GLU A 140 -20.77 11.97 -0.45
N ARG A 141 -19.45 12.03 -0.72
CA ARG A 141 -18.89 12.78 -1.85
C ARG A 141 -19.41 12.29 -3.20
N ALA A 142 -19.51 10.97 -3.37
CA ALA A 142 -20.06 10.37 -4.58
C ALA A 142 -21.56 10.69 -4.77
N GLN A 143 -22.33 10.81 -3.69
CA GLN A 143 -23.74 11.20 -3.72
C GLN A 143 -23.94 12.70 -4.02
N GLN A 144 -23.11 13.57 -3.44
CA GLN A 144 -23.15 15.01 -3.73
C GLN A 144 -22.84 15.31 -5.21
N ASN A 145 -21.93 14.57 -5.83
CA ASN A 145 -21.61 14.71 -7.24
C ASN A 145 -22.75 14.23 -8.18
N LYS A 146 -23.63 13.35 -7.70
CA LYS A 146 -24.84 12.91 -8.44
C LYS A 146 -26.06 13.82 -8.21
N GLY A 147 -26.09 14.56 -7.11
CA GLY A 147 -27.20 15.47 -6.77
C GLY A 147 -27.28 16.74 -7.62
N CYS A 148 -26.18 17.16 -8.26
CA CYS A 148 -26.16 18.38 -9.09
C CYS A 148 -26.80 18.18 -10.49
N CYS A 149 -27.06 16.94 -10.90
CA CYS A 149 -27.54 16.64 -12.26
C CYS A 149 -29.07 16.60 -12.41
N ASN A 150 -29.85 16.74 -11.32
CA ASN A 150 -31.27 16.35 -11.34
C ASN A 150 -32.29 17.47 -11.11
N ASN A 151 -31.89 18.74 -11.21
CA ASN A 151 -32.80 19.87 -11.00
C ASN A 151 -32.95 20.74 -12.26
N ASN A 152 -33.53 20.16 -13.31
CA ASN A 152 -34.18 20.89 -14.40
C ASN A 152 -35.08 19.95 -15.19
N ASN A 153 -36.30 19.72 -14.67
CA ASN A 153 -37.53 19.59 -15.45
C ASN A 153 -38.66 19.14 -14.55
N ASN A 154 -39.48 20.10 -14.10
CA ASN A 154 -40.94 19.95 -14.09
C ASN A 154 -41.57 21.28 -13.67
N ASN A 155 -41.70 22.18 -14.64
CA ASN A 155 -42.78 23.15 -14.62
C ASN A 155 -43.71 22.78 -15.77
N ASN A 156 -44.65 21.88 -15.50
CA ASN A 156 -45.73 21.60 -16.42
C ASN A 156 -47.07 21.84 -15.71
N ASN A 157 -47.85 22.70 -16.37
CA ASN A 157 -49.17 23.19 -16.03
C ASN A 157 -50.12 22.15 -15.40
N ASN A 158 -50.85 22.58 -14.37
CA ASN A 158 -52.28 22.31 -14.31
C ASN A 158 -52.96 23.26 -13.31
N ASN A 159 -53.71 24.23 -13.82
CA ASN A 159 -54.78 24.84 -13.04
C ASN A 159 -56.03 24.91 -13.94
N ASN A 160 -56.92 23.94 -13.73
CA ASN A 160 -58.28 23.93 -14.26
C ASN A 160 -59.22 23.99 -13.06
N GLY A 161 -60.12 24.96 -13.05
CA GLY A 161 -61.07 25.25 -11.98
C GLY A 161 -61.69 26.62 -12.18
#